data_AF-B9KAT5-F1
#
_entry.id   AF-B9KAT5-F1
#
_cell.length_a   1.000
_cell.length_b   1.000
_cell.length_c   1.000
_cell.angle_alpha   90.00
_cell.angle_beta   90.00
_cell.angle_gamma   90.00
#
_symmetry.space_group_name_H-M   'P 1'
#
loop_
_entity.id
_entity.type
_entity.pdbx_description
1 polymer ?
#
loop_
_entity_poly.entity_id
_entity_poly.type
_entity_poly.pdbx_seq_one_letter_code
_entity_poly.pdbx_strand_id
1 'polypeptide(L)'
;MKVMNVDEIERKIDEAIEREDYEHLRVLLKEREKLLKDLSAEKLSEILEKDRERLRIIEERKSSLFRELSGLRNIKGSLQKNIWTRGDTIGKG
;
A
#
# COMPACT_ATOMS: atom_id res chain seq x y z
N MET A 1 23.34 6.93 16.27
CA MET A 1 22.02 6.43 15.80
C MET A 1 21.33 5.78 16.98
N LYS A 2 20.10 6.19 17.31
CA LYS A 2 19.34 5.61 18.44
C LYS A 2 18.86 4.23 18.00
N VAL A 3 19.28 3.16 18.69
CA VAL A 3 18.80 1.81 18.40
C VAL A 3 17.34 1.76 18.81
N MET A 4 16.43 1.65 17.84
CA MET A 4 15.01 1.43 18.13
C MET A 4 14.79 0.02 18.64
N ASN A 5 13.92 -0.13 19.64
CA ASN A 5 13.53 -1.45 20.13
C ASN A 5 12.48 -2.08 19.19
N VAL A 6 12.30 -3.40 19.30
CA VAL A 6 11.37 -4.14 18.42
C VAL A 6 9.93 -3.63 18.55
N ASP A 7 9.46 -3.31 19.76
CA ASP A 7 8.08 -2.86 19.98
C ASP A 7 7.81 -1.46 19.40
N GLU A 8 8.83 -0.61 19.34
CA GLU A 8 8.77 0.70 18.67
C GLU A 8 8.73 0.53 17.16
N ILE A 9 9.51 -0.40 16.59
CA ILE A 9 9.42 -0.74 15.16
C ILE A 9 8.03 -1.27 14.81
N GLU A 10 7.50 -2.21 15.60
CA GLU A 10 6.18 -2.81 15.38
C GLU A 10 5.06 -1.76 15.39
N ARG A 11 5.08 -0.82 16.34
CA ARG A 11 4.13 0.29 16.36
C ARG A 11 4.25 1.20 15.14
N LYS A 12 5.49 1.54 14.73
CA LYS A 12 5.70 2.38 13.54
C LYS A 12 5.31 1.67 12.25
N ILE A 13 5.41 0.34 12.20
CA ILE A 13 4.88 -0.46 11.08
C ILE A 13 3.37 -0.29 11.00
N ASP A 14 2.66 -0.39 12.13
CA ASP A 14 1.21 -0.19 12.17
C ASP A 14 0.82 1.23 11.72
N GLU A 15 1.52 2.26 12.23
CA GLU A 15 1.31 3.66 11.83
C GLU A 15 1.60 3.89 10.34
N ALA A 16 2.63 3.26 9.78
CA ALA A 16 2.98 3.37 8.38
C ALA A 16 1.92 2.72 7.47
N ILE A 17 1.36 1.59 7.89
CA ILE A 17 0.26 0.93 7.18
C ILE A 17 -1.00 1.79 7.21
N GLU A 18 -1.37 2.33 8.38
CA GLU A 18 -2.54 3.21 8.54
C GLU A 18 -2.45 4.47 7.67
N ARG A 19 -1.24 5.02 7.51
CA ARG A 19 -0.98 6.20 6.68
C ARG A 19 -0.71 5.89 5.21
N GLU A 20 -0.73 4.61 4.82
CA GLU A 20 -0.36 4.14 3.48
C GLU A 20 1.06 4.58 3.03
N ASP A 21 1.97 4.78 3.99
CA ASP A 21 3.37 5.16 3.75
C ASP A 21 4.22 3.90 3.53
N TYR A 22 4.02 3.28 2.36
CA TYR A 22 4.64 1.99 2.03
C TYR A 22 6.16 2.05 1.84
N GLU A 23 6.72 3.22 1.49
CA GLU A 23 8.17 3.39 1.39
C GLU A 23 8.81 3.38 2.78
N HIS A 24 8.21 4.11 3.74
CA HIS A 24 8.68 4.07 5.12
C HIS A 24 8.46 2.70 5.77
N LEU A 25 7.32 2.05 5.50
CA LEU A 25 7.06 0.66 5.92
C LEU A 25 8.19 -0.28 5.47
N ARG A 26 8.65 -0.16 4.23
CA ARG A 26 9.75 -0.99 3.69
C ARG A 26 11.06 -0.78 4.44
N VAL A 27 11.35 0.45 4.86
CA VAL A 27 12.55 0.74 5.69
C VAL A 27 12.40 0.08 7.06
N LEU A 28 11.25 0.24 7.71
CA LEU A 28 10.97 -0.35 9.03
C LEU A 28 11.07 -1.88 9.03
N LEU A 29 10.57 -2.54 7.99
CA LEU A 29 10.68 -4.01 7.85
C LEU A 29 12.15 -4.48 7.74
N LYS A 30 13.02 -3.73 7.06
CA LYS A 30 14.46 -4.03 7.00
C LYS A 30 15.17 -3.81 8.33
N GLU A 31 14.74 -2.82 9.09
CA GLU A 31 15.26 -2.60 10.44
C GLU A 31 14.80 -3.71 11.38
N ARG A 32 13.53 -4.13 11.28
CA ARG A 32 12.98 -5.26 12.04
C ARG A 32 13.75 -6.55 11.81
N GLU A 33 14.05 -6.87 10.56
CA GLU A 33 14.75 -8.12 10.18
C GLU A 33 16.07 -8.32 10.95
N LYS A 34 16.77 -7.23 11.25
CA LYS A 34 18.03 -7.26 12.02
C LYS A 34 17.82 -7.68 13.48
N LEU A 35 16.64 -7.40 14.04
CA LEU A 35 16.29 -7.68 15.43
C LEU A 35 15.61 -9.03 15.62
N LEU A 36 15.04 -9.63 14.57
CA LEU A 36 14.27 -10.88 14.67
C LEU A 36 15.08 -12.06 15.24
N LYS A 37 16.39 -12.09 15.00
CA LYS A 37 17.27 -13.20 15.43
C LYS A 37 17.44 -13.28 16.94
N ASP A 38 17.22 -12.17 17.64
CA ASP A 38 17.46 -12.05 19.08
C ASP A 38 16.16 -12.16 19.90
N LEU A 39 15.03 -12.41 19.24
CA LEU A 39 13.72 -12.51 19.88
C LEU A 39 13.40 -13.93 20.33
N SER A 40 12.58 -14.05 21.39
CA SER A 40 12.03 -15.33 21.82
C SER A 40 11.06 -15.89 20.76
N ALA A 41 10.90 -17.22 20.75
CA ALA A 41 9.95 -17.89 19.86
C ALA A 41 8.51 -17.38 20.05
N GLU A 42 8.12 -17.08 21.29
CA GLU A 42 6.80 -16.52 21.61
C GLU A 42 6.60 -15.14 20.97
N LYS A 43 7.60 -14.25 21.09
CA LYS A 43 7.54 -12.90 20.50
C LYS A 43 7.55 -12.96 18.96
N LEU A 44 8.32 -13.87 18.39
CA LEU A 44 8.30 -14.11 16.94
C LEU A 44 6.94 -14.59 16.46
N SER A 45 6.30 -15.51 17.20
CA SER A 45 4.96 -15.99 16.88
C SER A 45 3.91 -14.86 16.91
N GLU A 46 3.97 -13.99 17.92
CA GLU A 46 3.11 -12.80 18.02
C GLU A 46 3.27 -11.86 16.80
N ILE A 47 4.51 -11.57 16.41
CA ILE A 47 4.82 -10.71 15.25
C ILE A 47 4.30 -11.34 13.95
N LEU A 48 4.49 -12.64 13.77
CA LEU A 48 4.03 -13.34 12.57
C LEU A 48 2.50 -13.33 12.45
N GLU A 49 1.77 -13.45 13.56
CA GLU A 49 0.32 -13.36 13.55
C GLU A 49 -0.16 -11.94 13.20
N LYS A 50 0.50 -10.91 13.74
CA LYS A 50 0.23 -9.51 13.35
C LYS A 50 0.54 -9.26 11.88
N ASP A 51 1.63 -9.82 11.36
CA ASP A 51 2.02 -9.68 9.95
C ASP A 51 1.00 -10.29 8.99
N ARG A 52 0.31 -11.37 9.38
CA ARG A 52 -0.81 -11.92 8.59
C ARG A 52 -1.95 -10.91 8.47
N GLU A 53 -2.31 -10.26 9.58
CA GLU A 53 -3.37 -9.26 9.59
C GLU A 53 -2.97 -8.00 8.81
N ARG A 54 -1.72 -7.54 8.97
CA ARG A 54 -1.16 -6.43 8.18
C ARG A 54 -1.20 -6.73 6.69
N LEU A 55 -0.87 -7.95 6.29
CA LEU A 55 -0.93 -8.36 4.89
C LEU A 55 -2.37 -8.33 4.36
N ARG A 56 -3.36 -8.75 5.15
CA ARG A 56 -4.78 -8.67 4.80
C ARG A 56 -5.20 -7.22 4.50
N ILE A 57 -4.83 -6.28 5.38
CA ILE A 57 -5.12 -4.85 5.22
C ILE A 57 -4.50 -4.30 3.92
N ILE A 58 -3.23 -4.63 3.65
CA ILE A 58 -2.53 -4.15 2.45
C ILE A 58 -3.15 -4.73 1.17
N GLU A 59 -3.55 -6.01 1.16
CA GLU A 59 -4.20 -6.63 0.00
C GLU A 59 -5.60 -6.07 -0.27
N GLU A 60 -6.35 -5.73 0.77
CA GLU A 60 -7.63 -5.01 0.64
C GLU A 60 -7.42 -3.64 0.00
N ARG A 61 -6.41 -2.90 0.44
CA ARG A 61 -6.08 -1.59 -0.13
C ARG A 61 -5.63 -1.69 -1.58
N LYS A 62 -4.76 -2.65 -1.91
CA LYS A 62 -4.34 -2.96 -3.29
C LYS A 62 -5.55 -3.26 -4.19
N SER A 63 -6.49 -4.06 -3.70
CA SER A 63 -7.73 -4.38 -4.42
C SER A 63 -8.63 -3.16 -4.63
N SER A 64 -8.66 -2.22 -3.68
CA SER A 64 -9.34 -0.92 -3.86
C SER A 64 -8.68 -0.09 -4.97
N LEU A 65 -7.35 0.06 -4.92
CA LEU A 65 -6.59 0.83 -5.91
C LEU A 65 -6.76 0.28 -7.33
N PHE A 66 -6.83 -1.04 -7.52
CA PHE A 66 -7.12 -1.62 -8.83
C PHE A 66 -8.53 -1.30 -9.34
N ARG A 67 -9.53 -1.24 -8.46
CA ARG A 67 -10.90 -0.82 -8.81
C ARG A 67 -10.93 0.66 -9.19
N GLU A 68 -10.27 1.52 -8.43
CA GLU A 68 -10.12 2.95 -8.72
C GLU A 68 -9.44 3.18 -10.09
N LEU A 69 -8.33 2.48 -10.36
CA LEU A 69 -7.60 2.56 -11.62
C LEU A 69 -8.47 2.13 -12.82
N SER A 70 -9.27 1.08 -12.65
CA SER A 70 -10.19 0.60 -13.68
C SER A 70 -11.28 1.64 -13.97
N GLY A 71 -11.82 2.28 -12.93
CA GLY A 71 -12.76 3.40 -13.06
C GLY A 71 -12.16 4.57 -13.85
N LEU A 72 -10.93 4.99 -13.51
CA LEU A 72 -10.23 6.07 -14.21
C LEU A 72 -9.98 5.75 -15.69
N ARG A 73 -9.63 4.50 -16.02
CA ARG A 73 -9.48 4.06 -17.42
C ARG A 73 -10.79 4.16 -18.21
N ASN A 74 -11.91 3.80 -17.60
CA ASN A 74 -13.24 3.92 -18.23
C ASN A 74 -13.63 5.38 -18.48
N ILE A 75 -13.37 6.27 -17.51
CA ILE A 75 -13.60 7.71 -17.65
C ILE A 75 -12.73 8.27 -18.78
N LYS A 76 -11.43 7.93 -18.81
CA LYS A 76 -10.51 8.33 -19.88
C LYS A 76 -11.02 7.89 -21.26
N GLY A 77 -11.43 6.63 -21.40
CA GLY A 77 -11.98 6.11 -22.65
C GLY A 77 -13.25 6.86 -23.09
N SER A 78 -14.13 7.19 -22.14
CA SER A 78 -15.35 7.98 -22.41
C SER A 78 -15.04 9.41 -22.83
N LEU A 79 -14.07 10.06 -22.18
CA LEU A 79 -13.58 11.39 -22.56
C LEU A 79 -12.96 11.38 -23.97
N GLN A 80 -12.13 10.39 -24.28
CA GLN A 80 -11.53 10.24 -25.62
C GLN A 80 -12.60 10.07 -26.70
N LYS A 81 -13.62 9.23 -26.46
CA LYS A 81 -14.76 9.08 -27.38
C LYS A 81 -15.52 10.39 -27.58
N ASN A 82 -15.79 11.14 -26.52
CA ASN A 82 -16.50 12.42 -26.59
C ASN A 82 -15.69 13.52 -27.31
N ILE A 83 -14.36 13.55 -27.13
CA ILE A 83 -13.49 14.47 -27.87
C ILE A 83 -13.48 14.10 -29.35
N TRP A 84 -13.39 12.81 -29.68
CA TRP A 84 -13.43 12.33 -31.06
C TRP A 84 -14.74 12.69 -31.75
N THR A 85 -15.89 12.41 -31.13
CA THR A 85 -17.20 12.74 -31.71
C THR A 85 -17.43 14.24 -31.86
N ARG A 86 -16.93 15.08 -30.95
CA ARG A 86 -16.99 16.54 -31.10
C ARG A 86 -16.03 17.07 -32.16
N GLY A 87 -14.83 16.49 -32.29
CA GLY A 87 -13.88 16.82 -33.34
C GLY A 87 -14.42 16.52 -34.75
N ASP A 88 -15.10 15.39 -34.91
CA ASP A 88 -15.78 15.00 -36.15
C ASP A 88 -16.93 15.95 -36.53
N THR A 89 -17.59 16.59 -35.55
CA THR A 89 -18.65 17.58 -35.82
C THR A 89 -18.15 18.97 -36.20
N ILE A 90 -16.90 19.34 -35.90
CA ILE A 90 -16.36 20.68 -36.23
C ILE A 90 -15.90 20.76 -37.71
N GLY A 91 -15.61 19.62 -38.35
CA GLY A 91 -15.18 19.56 -39.75
C GLY A 91 -16.29 19.31 -40.78
N LYS A 92 -17.55 19.19 -40.34
CA LYS A 92 -18.73 19.06 -41.23
C LYS A 92 -19.62 20.29 -41.12
N GLY A 93 -19.09 21.43 -41.55
CA GLY A 93 -19.81 22.67 -41.80
C GLY A 93 -19.59 23.11 -43.23
#